data_AF-A0A3B4A002-F1
#
_entry.id   AF-A0A3B4A002-F1
#
_cell.length_a   1.000
_cell.length_b   1.000
_cell.length_c   1.000
_cell.angle_alpha   90.00
_cell.angle_beta   90.00
_cell.angle_gamma   90.00
#
_symmetry.space_group_name_H-M   'P 1'
#
loop_
_entity.id
_entity.type
_entity.pdbx_description
1 polymer ?
#
loop_
_entity_poly.entity_id
_entity_poly.type
_entity_poly.pdbx_seq_one_letter_code
_entity_poly.pdbx_strand_id
1 'polypeptide(L)'
;MASTISLLSEKHFLCTLCRKIFTNPVTIPCGHSFCLSCLSHFWSKHMSRYCPHCKRLFTERPDLSINHVLADVSEKYSKARPPKEPEEDTQMVQERLQKIERLKSCLNSFLREVRESQKTFSALVSAMEKSHKAVVTAIENRQREEEKRVDKLIKELEQEIKELTKDTSETEPTSVNEEPSDELEQSSLMHILCPPEMKDWSRVTVEPDPCIGVTRRALWEMVKKIKAEVFRLSKSELKRIEKYTVDIYLSAKTAHPALSVSEDRKQVRHTDKLQEVSENPKRFDRVPNILAKESFSSGRCYWEVEVGEKIEWNLGIVRQSINRKGKFTVCPANGFWTLGLKASDRLHPFFSPGRLHGGKNAAPLILSSSFCSI
;
A
#
# COMPACT_ATOMS: atom_id res chain seq x y z
N MET A 1 -50.77 -36.16 29.50
CA MET A 1 -50.12 -36.70 28.28
C MET A 1 -49.68 -35.51 27.44
N ALA A 2 -48.37 -35.39 27.16
CA ALA A 2 -47.85 -34.32 26.30
C ALA A 2 -48.38 -34.52 24.88
N SER A 3 -48.93 -33.45 24.27
CA SER A 3 -49.48 -33.51 22.91
C SER A 3 -48.36 -33.79 21.91
N THR A 4 -48.42 -34.90 21.18
CA THR A 4 -47.44 -35.30 20.15
C THR A 4 -47.34 -34.33 18.96
N ILE A 5 -48.27 -33.38 18.85
CA ILE A 5 -48.36 -32.37 17.79
C ILE A 5 -47.17 -31.38 17.81
N SER A 6 -46.55 -31.13 18.98
CA SER A 6 -45.38 -30.23 19.08
C SER A 6 -44.09 -30.83 18.51
N LEU A 7 -44.06 -32.13 18.18
CA LEU A 7 -42.92 -32.81 17.56
C LEU A 7 -42.93 -32.71 16.02
N LEU A 8 -44.02 -32.22 15.42
CA LEU A 8 -44.15 -32.09 13.97
C LEU A 8 -43.55 -30.77 13.48
N SER A 9 -42.83 -30.83 12.34
CA SER A 9 -42.20 -29.65 11.73
C SER A 9 -43.23 -28.61 11.28
N GLU A 10 -42.97 -27.32 11.55
CA GLU A 10 -43.86 -26.19 11.21
C GLU A 10 -44.29 -26.22 9.73
N LYS A 11 -43.41 -26.69 8.84
CA LYS A 11 -43.65 -26.77 7.38
C LYS A 11 -44.93 -27.54 7.01
N HIS A 12 -45.38 -28.48 7.84
CA HIS A 12 -46.61 -29.26 7.58
C HIS A 12 -47.89 -28.47 7.84
N PHE A 13 -47.81 -27.37 8.58
CA PHE A 13 -48.96 -26.53 8.95
C PHE A 13 -49.06 -25.26 8.10
N LEU A 14 -48.11 -25.02 7.19
CA LEU A 14 -48.03 -23.79 6.42
C LEU A 14 -48.78 -23.88 5.09
N CYS A 15 -49.62 -22.88 4.82
CA CYS A 15 -50.14 -22.66 3.49
C CYS A 15 -49.04 -22.11 2.58
N THR A 16 -48.83 -22.74 1.44
CA THR A 16 -47.77 -22.36 0.48
C THR A 16 -48.03 -21.04 -0.24
N LEU A 17 -49.28 -20.53 -0.22
CA LEU A 17 -49.64 -19.25 -0.81
C LEU A 17 -49.34 -18.06 0.11
N CYS A 18 -49.73 -18.13 1.38
CA CYS A 18 -49.51 -17.03 2.33
C CYS A 18 -48.30 -17.24 3.26
N ARG A 19 -47.70 -18.43 3.24
CA ARG A 19 -46.59 -18.85 4.12
C ARG A 19 -46.89 -18.72 5.62
N LYS A 20 -48.16 -18.76 5.99
CA LYS A 20 -48.67 -18.74 7.38
C LYS A 20 -49.33 -20.08 7.71
N ILE A 21 -49.52 -20.34 9.01
CA ILE A 21 -50.29 -21.50 9.48
C ILE A 21 -51.69 -21.47 8.84
N PHE A 22 -52.21 -22.62 8.45
CA PHE A 22 -53.51 -22.73 7.81
C PHE A 22 -54.62 -22.05 8.62
N THR A 23 -55.46 -21.27 7.93
CA THR A 23 -56.70 -20.72 8.44
C THR A 23 -57.81 -21.19 7.51
N ASN A 24 -58.79 -21.93 8.06
CA ASN A 24 -59.82 -22.63 7.27
C ASN A 24 -59.21 -23.39 6.08
N PRO A 25 -58.31 -24.37 6.32
CA PRO A 25 -57.66 -25.11 5.25
C PRO A 25 -58.66 -25.87 4.40
N VAL A 26 -58.47 -25.87 3.09
CA VAL A 26 -59.17 -26.70 2.12
C VAL A 26 -58.18 -27.64 1.47
N THR A 27 -58.57 -28.90 1.27
CA THR A 27 -57.73 -29.90 0.59
C THR A 27 -58.36 -30.25 -0.74
N ILE A 28 -57.65 -29.95 -1.83
CA ILE A 28 -58.15 -30.19 -3.18
C ILE A 28 -57.81 -31.61 -3.67
N PRO A 29 -58.45 -32.14 -4.73
CA PRO A 29 -58.33 -33.55 -5.13
C PRO A 29 -56.91 -34.05 -5.45
N CYS A 30 -55.94 -33.15 -5.65
CA CYS A 30 -54.54 -33.52 -5.80
C CYS A 30 -53.80 -33.73 -4.46
N GLY A 31 -54.50 -33.66 -3.32
CA GLY A 31 -53.97 -33.87 -1.97
C GLY A 31 -53.27 -32.66 -1.33
N HIS A 32 -53.14 -31.54 -2.05
CA HIS A 32 -52.51 -30.33 -1.49
C HIS A 32 -53.54 -29.47 -0.75
N SER A 33 -53.11 -28.87 0.37
CA SER A 33 -53.96 -28.03 1.21
C SER A 33 -53.54 -26.56 1.16
N PHE A 34 -54.52 -25.66 1.23
CA PHE A 34 -54.36 -24.20 1.18
C PHE A 34 -55.36 -23.54 2.13
N CYS A 35 -55.13 -22.32 2.61
CA CYS A 35 -56.22 -21.56 3.25
C CYS A 35 -57.33 -21.31 2.21
N LEU A 36 -58.60 -21.45 2.62
CA LEU A 36 -59.76 -21.21 1.75
C LEU A 36 -59.64 -19.86 1.03
N SER A 37 -59.38 -18.80 1.79
CA SER A 37 -59.24 -17.44 1.23
C SER A 37 -58.10 -17.32 0.23
N CYS A 38 -56.95 -17.97 0.49
CA CYS A 38 -55.79 -17.93 -0.40
C CYS A 38 -56.06 -18.65 -1.72
N LEU A 39 -56.66 -19.84 -1.67
CA LEU A 39 -56.96 -20.61 -2.88
C LEU A 39 -58.07 -19.96 -3.70
N SER A 40 -59.15 -19.50 -3.06
CA SER A 40 -60.23 -18.77 -3.71
C SER A 40 -59.72 -17.49 -4.38
N HIS A 41 -58.87 -16.72 -3.70
CA HIS A 41 -58.25 -15.52 -4.30
C HIS A 41 -57.37 -15.87 -5.50
N PHE A 42 -56.57 -16.92 -5.41
CA PHE A 42 -55.70 -17.36 -6.51
C PHE A 42 -56.50 -17.79 -7.75
N TRP A 43 -57.54 -18.61 -7.58
CA TRP A 43 -58.38 -19.04 -8.69
C TRP A 43 -59.16 -17.89 -9.32
N SER A 44 -59.68 -16.96 -8.52
CA SER A 44 -60.35 -15.76 -9.03
C SER A 44 -59.40 -14.86 -9.80
N LYS A 45 -58.22 -14.54 -9.24
CA LYS A 45 -57.24 -13.62 -9.85
C LYS A 45 -56.67 -14.15 -11.16
N HIS A 46 -56.39 -15.45 -11.25
CA HIS A 46 -55.73 -16.06 -12.40
C HIS A 46 -56.70 -16.73 -13.37
N MET A 47 -58.02 -16.63 -13.15
CA MET A 47 -59.05 -17.36 -13.91
C MET A 47 -58.69 -18.85 -14.09
N SER A 48 -58.08 -19.45 -13.07
CA SER A 48 -57.46 -20.76 -13.19
C SER A 48 -58.26 -21.85 -12.47
N ARG A 49 -57.94 -23.10 -12.83
CA ARG A 49 -58.49 -24.34 -12.25
C ARG A 49 -57.39 -25.36 -11.97
N TYR A 50 -56.15 -24.91 -11.77
CA TYR A 50 -55.03 -25.79 -11.46
C TYR A 50 -54.59 -25.63 -10.00
N CYS A 51 -53.95 -26.66 -9.46
CA CYS A 51 -53.34 -26.62 -8.14
C CYS A 51 -52.14 -25.66 -8.12
N PRO A 52 -52.10 -24.63 -7.25
CA PRO A 52 -50.98 -23.70 -7.19
C PRO A 52 -49.62 -24.37 -6.91
N HIS A 53 -49.63 -25.51 -6.23
CA HIS A 53 -48.43 -26.25 -5.82
C HIS A 53 -47.92 -27.19 -6.92
N CYS A 54 -48.67 -28.25 -7.25
CA CYS A 54 -48.23 -29.27 -8.23
C CYS A 54 -48.64 -28.99 -9.67
N LYS A 55 -49.34 -27.88 -9.92
CA LYS A 55 -49.83 -27.46 -11.26
C LYS A 55 -50.81 -28.44 -11.94
N ARG A 56 -51.30 -29.47 -11.25
CA ARG A 56 -52.35 -30.36 -11.77
C ARG A 56 -53.59 -29.57 -12.15
N LEU A 57 -54.03 -29.71 -13.41
CA LEU A 57 -55.24 -29.10 -13.94
C LEU A 57 -56.47 -29.96 -13.61
N PHE A 58 -57.57 -29.34 -13.20
CA PHE A 58 -58.85 -30.01 -12.95
C PHE A 58 -59.82 -29.77 -14.11
N THR A 59 -60.71 -30.73 -14.38
CA THR A 59 -61.74 -30.61 -15.44
C THR A 59 -62.78 -29.55 -15.09
N GLU A 60 -63.11 -29.38 -13.82
CA GLU A 60 -63.94 -28.29 -13.31
C GLU A 60 -63.32 -27.79 -12.01
N ARG A 61 -63.77 -26.63 -11.51
CA ARG A 61 -63.30 -26.13 -10.22
C ARG A 61 -63.84 -27.07 -9.13
N PRO A 62 -62.98 -27.71 -8.33
CA PRO A 62 -63.44 -28.52 -7.23
C PRO A 62 -64.19 -27.67 -6.20
N ASP A 63 -65.27 -28.21 -5.65
CA ASP A 63 -65.94 -27.61 -4.50
C ASP A 63 -65.00 -27.58 -3.30
N LEU A 64 -64.90 -26.40 -2.68
CA LEU A 64 -63.99 -26.18 -1.57
C LEU A 64 -64.73 -26.35 -0.25
N SER A 65 -64.47 -27.47 0.42
CA SER A 65 -64.88 -27.70 1.80
C SER A 65 -63.71 -27.56 2.75
N ILE A 66 -63.96 -27.01 3.94
CA ILE A 66 -62.95 -26.88 4.99
C ILE A 66 -62.59 -28.28 5.48
N ASN A 67 -61.30 -28.60 5.46
CA ASN A 67 -60.76 -29.78 6.10
C ASN A 67 -60.70 -29.52 7.61
N HIS A 68 -61.78 -29.86 8.32
CA HIS A 68 -61.92 -29.65 9.75
C HIS A 68 -60.81 -30.32 10.57
N VAL A 69 -60.34 -31.50 10.16
CA VAL A 69 -59.21 -32.18 10.83
C VAL A 69 -57.93 -31.36 10.72
N LEU A 70 -57.60 -30.87 9.52
CA LEU A 70 -56.41 -30.03 9.33
C LEU A 70 -56.57 -28.67 10.02
N ALA A 71 -57.79 -28.13 10.09
CA ALA A 71 -58.10 -26.91 10.82
C ALA A 71 -57.82 -27.09 12.32
N ASP A 72 -58.36 -28.14 12.93
CA ASP A 72 -58.21 -28.44 14.36
C ASP A 72 -56.74 -28.70 14.73
N VAL A 73 -56.02 -29.47 13.92
CA VAL A 73 -54.60 -29.76 14.19
C VAL A 73 -53.75 -28.50 13.99
N SER A 74 -54.03 -27.68 12.97
CA SER A 74 -53.32 -26.41 12.75
C SER A 74 -53.59 -25.39 13.86
N GLU A 75 -54.81 -25.34 14.38
CA GLU A 75 -55.18 -24.47 15.51
C GLU A 75 -54.48 -24.93 16.80
N LYS A 76 -54.50 -26.23 17.09
CA LYS A 76 -53.79 -26.82 18.24
C LYS A 76 -52.28 -26.55 18.14
N TYR A 77 -51.70 -26.71 16.96
CA TYR A 77 -50.30 -26.36 16.72
C TYR A 77 -50.06 -24.86 16.93
N SER A 78 -50.91 -23.98 16.40
CA SER A 78 -50.79 -22.52 16.57
C SER A 78 -50.81 -22.09 18.03
N LYS A 79 -51.63 -22.73 18.88
CA LYS A 79 -51.72 -22.46 20.33
C LYS A 79 -50.55 -23.03 21.12
N ALA A 80 -50.00 -24.16 20.68
CA ALA A 80 -48.84 -24.82 21.29
C ALA A 80 -47.49 -24.37 20.70
N ARG A 81 -47.51 -23.44 19.74
CA ARG A 81 -46.34 -23.00 18.99
C ARG A 81 -45.34 -22.31 19.94
N PRO A 82 -44.08 -22.75 20.02
CA PRO A 82 -43.05 -21.97 20.69
C PRO A 82 -42.89 -20.62 19.98
N PRO A 83 -42.63 -19.51 20.68
CA PRO A 83 -42.37 -18.24 20.03
C PRO A 83 -41.33 -18.43 18.93
N LYS A 84 -41.59 -17.90 17.72
CA LYS A 84 -40.51 -17.81 16.72
C LYS A 84 -39.45 -16.91 17.33
N GLU A 85 -38.34 -17.49 17.76
CA GLU A 85 -37.19 -16.71 18.15
C GLU A 85 -36.77 -15.90 16.91
N PRO A 86 -36.74 -14.56 17.00
CA PRO A 86 -36.36 -13.72 15.86
C PRO A 86 -34.88 -13.87 15.45
N GLU A 87 -34.14 -14.82 16.03
CA GLU A 87 -32.69 -14.94 15.93
C GLU A 87 -32.18 -15.01 14.48
N GLU A 88 -32.79 -15.79 13.58
CA GLU A 88 -32.30 -15.89 12.19
C GLU A 88 -32.46 -14.58 11.40
N ASP A 89 -33.62 -13.92 11.49
CA ASP A 89 -33.85 -12.63 10.81
C ASP A 89 -33.00 -11.52 11.44
N THR A 90 -32.82 -11.55 12.76
CA THR A 90 -32.00 -10.57 13.50
C THR A 90 -30.51 -10.74 13.19
N GLN A 91 -30.05 -11.99 13.07
CA GLN A 91 -28.67 -12.32 12.69
C GLN A 91 -28.37 -11.87 11.26
N MET A 92 -29.27 -12.15 10.30
CA MET A 92 -29.10 -11.65 8.94
C MET A 92 -29.09 -10.12 8.88
N VAL A 93 -29.98 -9.44 9.61
CA VAL A 93 -29.98 -7.97 9.68
C VAL A 93 -28.67 -7.46 10.27
N GLN A 94 -28.17 -8.05 11.35
CA GLN A 94 -26.91 -7.68 11.99
C GLN A 94 -25.71 -7.89 11.05
N GLU A 95 -25.64 -9.00 10.32
CA GLU A 95 -24.63 -9.26 9.30
C GLU A 95 -24.65 -8.21 8.18
N ARG A 96 -25.84 -7.82 7.71
CA ARG A 96 -25.98 -6.79 6.67
C ARG A 96 -25.58 -5.41 7.18
N LEU A 97 -25.92 -5.05 8.42
CA LEU A 97 -25.49 -3.80 9.05
C LEU A 97 -23.96 -3.74 9.19
N GLN A 98 -23.32 -4.81 9.67
CA GLN A 98 -21.86 -4.92 9.72
C GLN A 98 -21.24 -4.79 8.33
N LYS A 99 -21.87 -5.37 7.30
CA LYS A 99 -21.39 -5.25 5.92
C LYS A 99 -21.48 -3.81 5.40
N ILE A 100 -22.58 -3.11 5.67
CA ILE A 100 -22.75 -1.68 5.33
C ILE A 100 -21.67 -0.85 6.00
N GLU A 101 -21.41 -1.07 7.29
CA GLU A 101 -20.38 -0.34 8.03
C GLU A 101 -18.98 -0.59 7.45
N ARG A 102 -18.65 -1.83 7.10
CA ARG A 102 -17.39 -2.18 6.41
C ARG A 102 -17.25 -1.46 5.06
N LEU A 103 -18.33 -1.37 4.28
CA LEU A 103 -18.33 -0.66 3.00
C LEU A 103 -18.14 0.85 3.18
N LYS A 104 -18.83 1.46 4.15
CA LYS A 104 -18.66 2.88 4.50
C LYS A 104 -17.23 3.17 4.97
N SER A 105 -16.67 2.31 5.82
CA SER A 105 -15.30 2.41 6.30
C SER A 105 -14.28 2.32 5.15
N CYS A 106 -14.53 1.46 4.16
CA CYS A 106 -13.73 1.35 2.95
C CYS A 106 -13.71 2.67 2.17
N LEU A 107 -14.88 3.28 1.92
CA LEU A 107 -15.00 4.56 1.21
C LEU A 107 -14.26 5.69 1.96
N ASN A 108 -14.40 5.75 3.28
CA ASN A 108 -13.68 6.71 4.11
C ASN A 108 -12.16 6.53 4.05
N SER A 109 -11.68 5.29 3.85
CA SER A 109 -10.25 5.03 3.63
C SER A 109 -9.75 5.63 2.32
N PHE A 110 -10.52 5.53 1.22
CA PHE A 110 -10.14 6.16 -0.05
C PHE A 110 -10.10 7.69 0.04
N LEU A 111 -11.11 8.30 0.66
CA LEU A 111 -11.14 9.76 0.85
C LEU A 111 -9.97 10.26 1.69
N ARG A 112 -9.56 9.49 2.71
CA ARG A 112 -8.38 9.79 3.52
C ARG A 112 -7.11 9.78 2.67
N GLU A 113 -6.96 8.78 1.80
CA GLU A 113 -5.80 8.64 0.92
C GLU A 113 -5.70 9.80 -0.08
N VAL A 114 -6.84 10.20 -0.67
CA VAL A 114 -6.91 11.37 -1.55
C VAL A 114 -6.45 12.64 -0.83
N ARG A 115 -6.94 12.87 0.40
CA ARG A 115 -6.55 14.05 1.20
C ARG A 115 -5.07 14.06 1.55
N GLU A 116 -4.51 12.92 1.97
CA GLU A 116 -3.10 12.81 2.33
C GLU A 116 -2.19 12.99 1.11
N SER A 117 -2.57 12.41 -0.03
CA SER A 117 -1.90 12.62 -1.32
C SER A 117 -1.90 14.10 -1.71
N GLN A 118 -3.07 14.75 -1.73
CA GLN A 118 -3.19 16.18 -2.04
C GLN A 118 -2.31 17.03 -1.13
N LYS A 119 -2.38 16.81 0.19
CA LYS A 119 -1.56 17.53 1.16
C LYS A 119 -0.05 17.37 0.88
N THR A 120 0.38 16.14 0.62
CA THR A 120 1.81 15.82 0.39
C THR A 120 2.30 16.45 -0.91
N PHE A 121 1.58 16.26 -2.02
CA PHE A 121 1.99 16.80 -3.32
C PHE A 121 1.93 18.32 -3.35
N SER A 122 0.92 18.96 -2.76
CA SER A 122 0.87 20.43 -2.68
C SER A 122 2.06 21.00 -1.90
N ALA A 123 2.47 20.36 -0.80
CA ALA A 123 3.65 20.78 -0.05
C ALA A 123 4.95 20.62 -0.85
N LEU A 124 5.11 19.50 -1.58
CA LEU A 124 6.29 19.25 -2.43
C LEU A 124 6.37 20.23 -3.61
N VAL A 125 5.24 20.52 -4.27
CA VAL A 125 5.18 21.51 -5.35
C VAL A 125 5.57 22.89 -4.84
N SER A 126 4.98 23.34 -3.72
CA SER A 126 5.35 24.63 -3.12
C SER A 126 6.83 24.70 -2.72
N ALA A 127 7.39 23.59 -2.20
CA ALA A 127 8.81 23.52 -1.87
C ALA A 127 9.70 23.58 -3.12
N MET A 128 9.29 22.92 -4.21
CA MET A 128 10.00 22.92 -5.48
C MET A 128 10.01 24.32 -6.10
N GLU A 129 8.87 25.00 -6.14
CA GLU A 129 8.75 26.37 -6.65
C GLU A 129 9.63 27.34 -5.88
N LYS A 130 9.63 27.26 -4.54
CA LYS A 130 10.51 28.07 -3.68
C LYS A 130 11.98 27.80 -3.95
N SER A 131 12.35 26.51 -4.08
CA SER A 131 13.73 26.11 -4.38
C SER A 131 14.18 26.62 -5.74
N HIS A 132 13.32 26.50 -6.76
CA HIS A 132 13.60 27.00 -8.10
C HIS A 132 13.81 28.51 -8.10
N LYS A 133 12.90 29.27 -7.46
CA LYS A 133 13.03 30.72 -7.31
C LYS A 133 14.33 31.11 -6.61
N ALA A 134 14.71 30.42 -5.54
CA ALA A 134 15.95 30.68 -4.82
C ALA A 134 17.20 30.43 -5.67
N VAL A 135 17.21 29.35 -6.47
CA VAL A 135 18.32 29.04 -7.39
C VAL A 135 18.48 30.12 -8.45
N VAL A 136 17.37 30.51 -9.08
CA VAL A 136 17.38 31.57 -10.11
C VAL A 136 17.91 32.87 -9.52
N THR A 137 17.36 33.32 -8.39
CA THR A 137 17.82 34.55 -7.72
C THR A 137 19.30 34.48 -7.31
N ALA A 138 19.79 33.32 -6.85
CA ALA A 138 21.20 33.16 -6.50
C ALA A 138 22.13 33.26 -7.71
N ILE A 139 21.75 32.65 -8.84
CA ILE A 139 22.50 32.71 -10.09
C ILE A 139 22.51 34.15 -10.63
N GLU A 140 21.36 34.81 -10.69
CA GLU A 140 21.24 36.19 -11.17
C GLU A 140 22.01 37.19 -10.30
N ASN A 141 22.01 37.03 -8.97
CA ASN A 141 22.79 37.89 -8.07
C ASN A 141 24.30 37.72 -8.33
N ARG A 142 24.76 36.47 -8.41
CA ARG A 142 26.17 36.15 -8.65
C ARG A 142 26.63 36.62 -10.02
N GLN A 143 25.78 36.48 -11.05
CA GLN A 143 26.03 37.04 -12.37
C GLN A 143 26.22 38.56 -12.30
N ARG A 144 25.31 39.31 -11.66
CA ARG A 144 25.42 40.77 -11.52
C ARG A 144 26.68 41.22 -10.77
N GLU A 145 27.11 40.47 -9.77
CA GLU A 145 28.32 40.77 -8.99
C GLU A 145 29.58 40.56 -9.84
N GLU A 146 29.65 39.46 -10.58
CA GLU A 146 30.78 39.17 -11.47
C GLU A 146 30.83 40.10 -12.68
N GLU A 147 29.68 40.44 -13.30
CA GLU A 147 29.62 41.44 -14.37
C GLU A 147 30.19 42.79 -13.92
N LYS A 148 29.81 43.27 -12.74
CA LYS A 148 30.37 44.51 -12.17
C LYS A 148 31.87 44.43 -11.93
N ARG A 149 32.36 43.27 -11.49
CA ARG A 149 33.79 43.04 -11.23
C ARG A 149 34.57 43.02 -12.54
N VAL A 150 34.08 42.29 -13.54
CA VAL A 150 34.69 42.19 -14.88
C VAL A 150 34.69 43.56 -15.56
N ASP A 151 33.58 44.29 -15.56
CA ASP A 151 33.49 45.64 -16.12
C ASP A 151 34.51 46.60 -15.49
N LYS A 152 34.71 46.51 -14.17
CA LYS A 152 35.71 47.31 -13.47
C LYS A 152 37.13 46.97 -13.92
N LEU A 153 37.45 45.66 -14.03
CA LEU A 153 38.76 45.20 -14.48
C LEU A 153 39.05 45.58 -15.93
N ILE A 154 38.04 45.49 -16.81
CA ILE A 154 38.14 45.92 -18.22
C ILE A 154 38.46 47.40 -18.29
N LYS A 155 37.73 48.26 -17.56
CA LYS A 155 37.98 49.72 -17.56
C LYS A 155 39.38 50.08 -17.06
N GLU A 156 39.86 49.39 -16.03
CA GLU A 156 41.23 49.57 -15.51
C GLU A 156 42.26 49.16 -16.58
N LEU A 157 42.09 48.00 -17.23
CA LEU A 157 42.95 47.55 -18.33
C LEU A 157 42.95 48.51 -19.52
N GLU A 158 41.78 48.97 -19.96
CA GLU A 158 41.63 49.91 -21.08
C GLU A 158 42.36 51.23 -20.82
N GLN A 159 42.28 51.74 -19.58
CA GLN A 159 42.97 52.97 -19.18
C GLN A 159 44.49 52.77 -19.15
N GLU A 160 44.98 51.67 -18.58
CA GLU A 160 46.43 51.38 -18.49
C GLU A 160 47.04 51.11 -19.88
N ILE A 161 46.32 50.42 -20.77
CA ILE A 161 46.71 50.28 -22.18
C ILE A 161 46.80 51.64 -22.87
N LYS A 162 45.84 52.53 -22.64
CA LYS A 162 45.84 53.88 -23.24
C LYS A 162 47.03 54.72 -22.78
N GLU A 163 47.38 54.66 -21.50
CA GLU A 163 48.57 55.31 -20.94
C GLU A 163 49.86 54.74 -21.56
N LEU A 164 50.01 53.42 -21.58
CA LEU A 164 51.14 52.74 -22.23
C LEU A 164 51.31 53.13 -23.71
N THR A 165 50.20 53.21 -24.46
CA THR A 165 50.24 53.54 -25.89
C THR A 165 50.62 55.01 -26.12
N LYS A 166 50.19 55.92 -25.24
CA LYS A 166 50.49 57.35 -25.31
C LYS A 166 51.97 57.61 -25.06
N ASP A 167 52.54 57.02 -24.01
CA ASP A 167 53.95 57.16 -23.67
C ASP A 167 54.85 56.65 -24.82
N THR A 168 54.45 55.54 -25.46
CA THR A 168 55.18 54.99 -26.61
C THR A 168 55.19 55.95 -27.81
N SER A 169 54.10 56.69 -28.05
CA SER A 169 53.99 57.67 -29.15
C SER A 169 54.74 58.98 -28.90
N GLU A 170 54.98 59.35 -27.64
CA GLU A 170 55.81 60.52 -27.27
C GLU A 170 57.32 60.20 -27.30
N THR A 171 57.71 58.92 -27.37
CA THR A 171 59.11 58.46 -27.42
C THR A 171 59.68 58.11 -28.80
N GLU A 172 58.95 58.26 -29.92
CA GLU A 172 59.62 58.20 -31.24
C GLU A 172 60.41 59.50 -31.49
N PRO A 173 61.75 59.45 -31.65
CA PRO A 173 62.53 60.65 -31.88
C PRO A 173 62.30 61.15 -33.31
N THR A 174 61.65 62.31 -33.42
CA THR A 174 61.66 63.13 -34.63
C THR A 174 63.12 63.49 -34.94
N SER A 175 63.69 62.84 -35.95
CA SER A 175 65.05 63.12 -36.43
C SER A 175 65.11 64.48 -37.12
N VAL A 176 65.60 65.52 -36.43
CA VAL A 176 66.12 66.74 -37.06
C VAL A 176 67.31 67.31 -36.27
N ASN A 177 68.50 67.18 -36.88
CA ASN A 177 69.71 68.02 -36.95
C ASN A 177 70.19 68.95 -35.80
N GLU A 178 71.51 68.83 -35.58
CA GLU A 178 72.55 69.85 -35.30
C GLU A 178 72.78 70.43 -33.88
N GLU A 179 73.81 69.88 -33.21
CA GLU A 179 75.01 70.47 -32.56
C GLU A 179 74.98 71.67 -31.57
N PRO A 180 76.01 71.79 -30.68
CA PRO A 180 75.84 72.06 -29.25
C PRO A 180 76.31 73.45 -28.77
N SER A 181 75.79 73.93 -27.65
CA SER A 181 76.37 75.03 -26.87
C SER A 181 75.91 75.04 -25.41
N ASP A 182 76.79 75.54 -24.56
CA ASP A 182 77.00 75.32 -23.13
C ASP A 182 76.00 75.92 -22.10
N GLU A 183 76.06 75.28 -20.92
CA GLU A 183 75.92 75.79 -19.54
C GLU A 183 74.55 76.17 -18.93
N LEU A 184 74.18 75.31 -17.97
CA LEU A 184 73.68 75.60 -16.61
C LEU A 184 72.44 76.51 -16.47
N GLU A 185 71.27 75.86 -16.37
CA GLU A 185 70.45 75.84 -15.15
C GLU A 185 69.09 75.22 -15.48
N GLN A 186 68.98 73.91 -15.26
CA GLN A 186 67.71 73.28 -14.88
C GLN A 186 68.02 71.91 -14.28
N SER A 187 68.32 71.95 -12.97
CA SER A 187 68.21 70.83 -12.05
C SER A 187 66.74 70.36 -11.96
N SER A 188 66.24 69.82 -13.07
CA SER A 188 64.90 69.21 -13.16
C SER A 188 64.85 68.02 -14.13
N LEU A 189 66.00 67.57 -14.67
CA LEU A 189 66.10 66.52 -15.69
C LEU A 189 66.53 65.14 -15.15
N MET A 190 66.14 64.80 -13.91
CA MET A 190 66.44 63.48 -13.32
C MET A 190 65.18 62.77 -12.81
N HIS A 191 64.09 62.82 -13.58
CA HIS A 191 62.94 61.92 -13.44
C HIS A 191 62.31 61.67 -14.81
N ILE A 192 63.13 61.28 -15.79
CA ILE A 192 62.64 60.73 -17.05
C ILE A 192 62.77 59.21 -16.93
N LEU A 193 61.61 58.51 -17.01
CA LEU A 193 61.43 57.06 -17.17
C LEU A 193 61.43 56.15 -15.92
N CYS A 194 60.60 56.43 -14.91
CA CYS A 194 59.96 55.33 -14.19
C CYS A 194 58.48 55.31 -14.59
N PRO A 195 57.98 54.25 -15.25
CA PRO A 195 56.55 54.07 -15.40
C PRO A 195 55.91 54.13 -14.00
N PRO A 196 54.69 54.66 -13.85
CA PRO A 196 53.96 54.52 -12.59
C PRO A 196 53.97 53.04 -12.17
N GLU A 197 53.99 52.73 -10.87
CA GLU A 197 53.89 51.34 -10.39
C GLU A 197 52.64 50.69 -11.00
N MET A 198 52.85 49.94 -12.09
CA MET A 198 51.79 49.31 -12.87
C MET A 198 51.25 48.11 -12.12
N LYS A 199 49.95 47.86 -12.31
CA LYS A 199 49.27 46.78 -11.60
C LYS A 199 49.75 45.43 -12.15
N ASP A 200 50.12 44.51 -11.27
CA ASP A 200 50.52 43.15 -11.68
C ASP A 200 49.28 42.32 -12.11
N TRP A 201 48.94 42.43 -13.39
CA TRP A 201 47.81 41.71 -14.00
C TRP A 201 47.96 40.20 -13.99
N SER A 202 49.18 39.66 -13.86
CA SER A 202 49.41 38.19 -13.81
C SER A 202 48.79 37.54 -12.57
N ARG A 203 48.53 38.33 -11.52
CA ARG A 203 47.90 37.88 -10.27
C ARG A 203 46.38 38.05 -10.25
N VAL A 204 45.81 38.72 -11.26
CA VAL A 204 44.36 38.96 -11.33
C VAL A 204 43.69 37.75 -11.98
N THR A 205 42.98 36.96 -11.17
CA THR A 205 42.23 35.78 -11.65
C THR A 205 40.73 36.04 -11.66
N VAL A 206 40.05 35.54 -12.70
CA VAL A 206 38.58 35.47 -12.79
C VAL A 206 38.15 34.01 -12.64
N GLU A 207 37.12 33.74 -11.82
CA GLU A 207 36.58 32.39 -11.68
C GLU A 207 35.84 31.99 -12.96
N PRO A 208 36.22 30.90 -13.66
CA PRO A 208 35.65 30.58 -14.98
C PRO A 208 34.21 30.08 -14.92
N ASP A 209 33.75 29.57 -13.76
CA ASP A 209 32.44 28.92 -13.63
C ASP A 209 31.79 29.15 -12.24
N PRO A 210 31.46 30.40 -11.87
CA PRO A 210 31.04 30.75 -10.52
C PRO A 210 29.72 30.09 -10.10
N CYS A 211 28.90 29.60 -11.03
CA CYS A 211 27.60 28.98 -10.72
C CYS A 211 27.60 27.44 -10.72
N ILE A 212 28.75 26.77 -10.90
CA ILE A 212 28.79 25.30 -10.95
C ILE A 212 28.21 24.66 -9.69
N GLY A 213 27.29 23.71 -9.92
CA GLY A 213 26.70 22.87 -8.89
C GLY A 213 25.60 23.51 -8.04
N VAL A 214 25.25 24.80 -8.25
CA VAL A 214 24.17 25.47 -7.50
C VAL A 214 22.85 24.69 -7.65
N THR A 215 22.47 24.38 -8.89
CA THR A 215 21.25 23.60 -9.19
C THR A 215 21.31 22.19 -8.61
N ARG A 216 22.46 21.50 -8.74
CA ARG A 216 22.64 20.14 -8.20
C ARG A 216 22.44 20.10 -6.68
N ARG A 217 23.00 21.07 -5.94
CA ARG A 217 22.84 21.18 -4.48
C ARG A 217 21.38 21.41 -4.10
N ALA A 218 20.67 22.28 -4.81
CA ALA A 218 19.25 22.53 -4.55
C ALA A 218 18.38 21.27 -4.81
N LEU A 219 18.63 20.54 -5.90
CA LEU A 219 17.96 19.27 -6.18
C LEU A 219 18.24 18.20 -5.11
N TRP A 220 19.47 18.16 -4.58
CA TRP A 220 19.82 17.24 -3.50
C TRP A 220 19.00 17.51 -2.22
N GLU A 221 18.82 18.78 -1.85
CA GLU A 221 17.96 19.14 -0.72
C GLU A 221 16.49 18.77 -0.98
N MET A 222 16.02 18.84 -2.22
CA MET A 222 14.70 18.34 -2.59
C MET A 222 14.58 16.82 -2.47
N VAL A 223 15.61 16.06 -2.87
CA VAL A 223 15.66 14.60 -2.69
C VAL A 223 15.57 14.24 -1.21
N LYS A 224 16.27 14.96 -0.32
CA LYS A 224 16.17 14.76 1.13
C LYS A 224 14.74 14.97 1.63
N LYS A 225 14.06 16.03 1.18
CA LYS A 225 12.65 16.30 1.54
C LYS A 225 11.72 15.20 1.05
N ILE A 226 11.89 14.73 -0.19
CA ILE A 226 11.11 13.61 -0.73
C ILE A 226 11.33 12.34 0.11
N LYS A 227 12.58 12.01 0.45
CA LYS A 227 12.89 10.86 1.32
C LYS A 227 12.21 10.98 2.69
N ALA A 228 12.25 12.17 3.30
CA ALA A 228 11.59 12.43 4.57
C ALA A 228 10.06 12.26 4.50
N GLU A 229 9.42 12.74 3.43
CA GLU A 229 7.98 12.55 3.21
C GLU A 229 7.62 11.08 2.98
N VAL A 230 8.41 10.35 2.19
CA VAL A 230 8.23 8.89 2.02
C VAL A 230 8.30 8.18 3.36
N PHE A 231 9.30 8.47 4.19
CA PHE A 231 9.44 7.88 5.51
C PHE A 231 8.26 8.22 6.43
N ARG A 232 7.80 9.48 6.41
CA ARG A 232 6.63 9.93 7.17
C ARG A 232 5.37 9.16 6.76
N LEU A 233 5.15 9.00 5.45
CA LEU A 233 4.03 8.24 4.90
C LEU A 233 4.11 6.77 5.32
N SER A 234 5.26 6.12 5.15
CA SER A 234 5.46 4.72 5.57
C SER A 234 5.16 4.51 7.05
N LYS A 235 5.62 5.42 7.93
CA LYS A 235 5.30 5.35 9.36
C LYS A 235 3.80 5.50 9.64
N SER A 236 3.12 6.36 8.89
CA SER A 236 1.67 6.56 9.03
C SER A 236 0.86 5.36 8.53
N GLU A 237 1.31 4.72 7.45
CA GLU A 237 0.72 3.51 6.88
C GLU A 237 0.90 2.32 7.83
N LEU A 238 2.11 2.17 8.40
CA LEU A 238 2.41 1.12 9.37
C LEU A 238 1.46 1.18 10.57
N LYS A 239 1.27 2.36 11.17
CA LYS A 239 0.28 2.57 12.24
C LYS A 239 -1.15 2.17 11.85
N ARG A 240 -1.51 2.31 10.58
CA ARG A 240 -2.84 1.89 10.09
C ARG A 240 -2.92 0.38 9.91
N ILE A 241 -1.81 -0.29 9.64
CA ILE A 241 -1.72 -1.74 9.46
C ILE A 241 -1.64 -2.44 10.84
N GLU A 242 -0.97 -1.84 11.83
CA GLU A 242 -0.86 -2.34 13.21
C GLU A 242 -2.21 -2.64 13.86
N LYS A 243 -3.31 -1.97 13.46
CA LYS A 243 -4.65 -2.31 13.97
C LYS A 243 -5.14 -3.72 13.57
N TYR A 244 -4.45 -4.39 12.66
CA TYR A 244 -4.70 -5.77 12.25
C TYR A 244 -3.75 -6.77 12.93
N THR A 245 -3.04 -6.35 13.98
CA THR A 245 -2.11 -7.20 14.72
C THR A 245 -2.81 -8.45 15.24
N VAL A 246 -2.18 -9.59 14.99
CA VAL A 246 -2.61 -10.90 15.50
C VAL A 246 -1.45 -11.58 16.21
N ASP A 247 -1.77 -12.31 17.27
CA ASP A 247 -0.81 -13.17 17.92
C ASP A 247 -0.61 -14.47 17.13
N ILE A 248 0.62 -14.70 16.68
CA ILE A 248 1.02 -15.93 16.01
C ILE A 248 1.71 -16.85 17.02
N TYR A 249 1.33 -18.13 17.06
CA TYR A 249 2.00 -19.16 17.86
C TYR A 249 2.49 -20.29 16.96
N LEU A 250 3.72 -20.76 17.19
CA LEU A 250 4.36 -21.80 16.40
C LEU A 250 3.87 -23.20 16.79
N SER A 251 3.62 -24.04 15.78
CA SER A 251 3.16 -25.41 15.99
C SER A 251 4.31 -26.42 15.95
N ALA A 252 4.73 -26.90 17.11
CA ALA A 252 5.74 -27.96 17.24
C ALA A 252 5.35 -29.28 16.54
N LYS A 253 4.05 -29.50 16.27
CA LYS A 253 3.57 -30.65 15.49
C LYS A 253 3.94 -30.56 14.00
N THR A 254 4.22 -29.35 13.51
CA THR A 254 4.63 -29.10 12.12
C THR A 254 6.14 -28.92 11.97
N ALA A 255 6.84 -28.58 13.05
CA ALA A 255 8.25 -28.26 13.07
C ALA A 255 9.12 -29.41 12.58
N HIS A 256 10.05 -29.12 11.68
CA HIS A 256 11.12 -30.05 11.31
C HIS A 256 11.96 -30.46 12.54
N PRO A 257 12.48 -31.70 12.64
CA PRO A 257 13.25 -32.16 13.80
C PRO A 257 14.52 -31.36 14.12
N ALA A 258 15.10 -30.66 13.13
CA ALA A 258 16.24 -29.75 13.33
C ALA A 258 15.85 -28.37 13.90
N LEU A 259 14.59 -28.15 14.30
CA LEU A 259 14.12 -26.86 14.83
C LEU A 259 13.64 -27.01 16.27
N SER A 260 14.18 -26.21 17.18
CA SER A 260 13.68 -26.10 18.56
C SER A 260 12.70 -24.94 18.68
N VAL A 261 11.54 -25.19 19.26
CA VAL A 261 10.50 -24.18 19.51
C VAL A 261 10.50 -23.84 20.99
N SER A 262 10.49 -22.54 21.33
CA SER A 262 10.38 -22.09 22.73
C SER A 262 9.07 -22.51 23.39
N GLU A 263 9.05 -22.47 24.72
CA GLU A 263 7.88 -22.83 25.52
C GLU A 263 6.67 -21.93 25.23
N ASP A 264 6.89 -20.62 25.10
CA ASP A 264 5.88 -19.61 24.71
C ASP A 264 5.38 -19.74 23.26
N ARG A 265 5.97 -20.65 22.47
CA ARG A 265 5.69 -20.85 21.04
C ARG A 265 5.92 -19.61 20.16
N LYS A 266 6.70 -18.62 20.59
CA LYS A 266 6.99 -17.40 19.82
C LYS A 266 8.35 -17.43 19.12
N GLN A 267 9.26 -18.31 19.52
CA GLN A 267 10.62 -18.38 19.00
C GLN A 267 10.92 -19.74 18.40
N VAL A 268 11.77 -19.73 17.37
CA VAL A 268 12.30 -20.93 16.73
C VAL A 268 13.79 -20.76 16.47
N ARG A 269 14.56 -21.82 16.70
CA ARG A 269 16.00 -21.86 16.45
C ARG A 269 16.36 -23.16 15.73
N HIS A 270 17.36 -23.08 14.86
CA HIS A 270 17.96 -24.27 14.26
C HIS A 270 18.87 -24.94 15.29
N THR A 271 18.86 -26.27 15.34
CA THR A 271 19.70 -27.08 16.23
C THR A 271 20.65 -27.94 15.42
N ASP A 272 21.86 -28.16 15.93
CA ASP A 272 22.88 -28.99 15.26
C ASP A 272 22.49 -30.47 15.25
N LYS A 273 21.73 -30.91 16.26
CA LYS A 273 21.20 -32.27 16.37
C LYS A 273 19.71 -32.29 16.08
N LEU A 274 19.26 -33.39 15.47
CA LEU A 274 17.84 -33.67 15.30
C LEU A 274 17.22 -33.99 16.65
N GLN A 275 16.07 -33.37 16.94
CA GLN A 275 15.30 -33.66 18.13
C GLN A 275 14.50 -34.95 17.97
N GLU A 276 14.41 -35.71 19.05
CA GLU A 276 13.52 -36.86 19.15
C GLU A 276 12.07 -36.37 19.23
N VAL A 277 11.34 -36.54 18.13
CA VAL A 277 9.96 -36.08 18.01
C VAL A 277 9.07 -37.18 17.45
N SER A 278 7.83 -37.25 17.94
CA SER A 278 6.88 -38.24 17.44
C SER A 278 6.56 -38.01 15.96
N GLU A 279 6.32 -39.11 15.24
CA GLU A 279 5.85 -39.08 13.86
C GLU A 279 4.55 -38.27 13.73
N ASN A 280 4.50 -37.40 12.72
CA ASN A 280 3.31 -36.60 12.44
C ASN A 280 3.20 -36.30 10.94
N PRO A 281 2.07 -36.62 10.28
CA PRO A 281 1.90 -36.38 8.85
C PRO A 281 1.98 -34.88 8.49
N LYS A 282 1.67 -33.99 9.44
CA LYS A 282 1.74 -32.53 9.27
C LYS A 282 3.15 -31.94 9.46
N ARG A 283 4.15 -32.75 9.82
CA ARG A 283 5.54 -32.34 10.06
C ARG A 283 6.33 -32.22 8.76
N PHE A 284 7.19 -31.20 8.67
CA PHE A 284 8.21 -31.16 7.61
C PHE A 284 9.32 -32.18 7.89
N ASP A 285 9.71 -32.95 6.88
CA ASP A 285 10.70 -34.03 7.00
C ASP A 285 12.08 -33.70 6.42
N ARG A 286 12.13 -32.83 5.40
CA ARG A 286 13.35 -32.56 4.62
C ARG A 286 13.89 -31.15 4.79
N VAL A 287 13.01 -30.16 4.94
CA VAL A 287 13.40 -28.75 5.04
C VAL A 287 13.09 -28.20 6.43
N PRO A 288 13.98 -27.37 7.02
CA PRO A 288 13.82 -26.84 8.37
C PRO A 288 12.76 -25.72 8.42
N ASN A 289 11.50 -26.11 8.20
CA ASN A 289 10.34 -25.23 8.24
C ASN A 289 9.44 -25.54 9.45
N ILE A 290 8.65 -24.54 9.83
CA ILE A 290 7.62 -24.63 10.85
C ILE A 290 6.43 -23.74 10.45
N LEU A 291 5.21 -24.14 10.81
CA LEU A 291 4.01 -23.33 10.59
C LEU A 291 3.47 -22.77 11.90
N ALA A 292 2.72 -21.67 11.77
CA ALA A 292 1.81 -21.22 12.82
C ALA A 292 0.77 -22.30 13.16
N LYS A 293 0.26 -22.25 14.39
CA LYS A 293 -0.84 -23.08 14.88
C LYS A 293 -2.16 -22.61 14.26
N GLU A 294 -2.35 -21.30 14.18
CA GLU A 294 -3.52 -20.65 13.63
C GLU A 294 -3.49 -20.65 12.09
N SER A 295 -4.67 -20.64 11.49
CA SER A 295 -4.86 -20.45 10.05
C SER A 295 -5.93 -19.40 9.82
N PHE A 296 -5.73 -18.55 8.81
CA PHE A 296 -6.65 -17.47 8.48
C PHE A 296 -7.36 -17.78 7.17
N SER A 297 -8.70 -17.71 7.17
CA SER A 297 -9.53 -17.96 5.98
C SER A 297 -10.08 -16.67 5.36
N SER A 298 -10.07 -15.56 6.09
CA SER A 298 -10.54 -14.25 5.62
C SER A 298 -10.00 -13.12 6.52
N GLY A 299 -10.19 -11.87 6.08
CA GLY A 299 -9.78 -10.69 6.84
C GLY A 299 -8.36 -10.21 6.53
N ARG A 300 -7.87 -9.27 7.33
CA ARG A 300 -6.50 -8.74 7.27
C ARG A 300 -5.82 -9.08 8.58
N CYS A 301 -4.58 -9.56 8.48
CA CYS A 301 -3.76 -9.96 9.62
C CYS A 301 -2.38 -9.33 9.46
N TYR A 302 -1.80 -8.91 10.57
CA TYR A 302 -0.47 -8.34 10.66
C TYR A 302 0.29 -9.01 11.81
N TRP A 303 1.56 -9.33 11.59
CA TRP A 303 2.46 -9.83 12.62
C TRP A 303 3.89 -9.42 12.29
N GLU A 304 4.71 -9.29 13.32
CA GLU A 304 6.11 -8.94 13.21
C GLU A 304 6.97 -10.13 13.64
N VAL A 305 8.14 -10.26 13.02
CA VAL A 305 9.14 -11.27 13.39
C VAL A 305 10.48 -10.58 13.51
N GLU A 306 11.05 -10.64 14.70
CA GLU A 306 12.40 -10.16 14.94
C GLU A 306 13.42 -11.17 14.38
N VAL A 307 14.20 -10.73 13.39
CA VAL A 307 15.23 -11.56 12.76
C VAL A 307 16.64 -11.23 13.24
N GLY A 308 16.84 -10.14 13.99
CA GLY A 308 18.15 -9.70 14.49
C GLY A 308 19.21 -9.62 13.40
N GLU A 309 20.44 -10.04 13.72
CA GLU A 309 21.60 -10.07 12.82
C GLU A 309 21.71 -11.38 12.02
N LYS A 310 20.60 -12.11 11.83
CA LYS A 310 20.63 -13.42 11.16
C LYS A 310 20.87 -13.25 9.66
N ILE A 311 21.90 -13.94 9.16
CA ILE A 311 22.30 -13.95 7.74
C ILE A 311 21.44 -14.87 6.85
N GLU A 312 20.63 -15.75 7.45
CA GLU A 312 19.72 -16.63 6.71
C GLU A 312 18.41 -16.84 7.47
N TRP A 313 17.29 -16.62 6.76
CA TRP A 313 15.93 -16.87 7.25
C TRP A 313 14.93 -16.84 6.10
N ASN A 314 13.76 -17.47 6.29
CA ASN A 314 12.62 -17.34 5.39
C ASN A 314 11.36 -17.10 6.22
N LEU A 315 10.54 -16.13 5.81
CA LEU A 315 9.29 -15.74 6.46
C LEU A 315 8.19 -15.62 5.41
N GLY A 316 6.96 -16.01 5.74
CA GLY A 316 5.83 -15.70 4.89
C GLY A 316 4.59 -16.51 5.23
N ILE A 317 3.73 -16.67 4.23
CA ILE A 317 2.47 -17.38 4.34
C ILE A 317 2.44 -18.56 3.39
N VAL A 318 1.67 -19.57 3.77
CA VAL A 318 1.47 -20.78 2.97
C VAL A 318 0.00 -21.19 2.96
N ARG A 319 -0.43 -21.89 1.91
CA ARG A 319 -1.71 -22.59 1.94
C ARG A 319 -1.66 -23.70 2.99
N GLN A 320 -2.78 -24.00 3.62
CA GLN A 320 -2.85 -25.10 4.59
C GLN A 320 -2.50 -26.46 3.94
N SER A 321 -2.85 -26.61 2.65
CA SER A 321 -2.73 -27.82 1.83
C SER A 321 -1.36 -28.02 1.17
N ILE A 322 -0.33 -27.24 1.52
CA ILE A 322 1.00 -27.42 0.93
C ILE A 322 1.56 -28.83 1.18
N ASN A 323 2.38 -29.32 0.24
CA ASN A 323 3.21 -30.48 0.48
C ASN A 323 4.26 -30.17 1.57
N ARG A 324 4.45 -31.11 2.49
CA ARG A 324 5.41 -31.00 3.60
C ARG A 324 6.45 -32.11 3.59
N LYS A 325 6.39 -33.02 2.61
CA LYS A 325 7.22 -34.21 2.53
C LYS A 325 8.17 -34.14 1.34
N GLY A 326 9.41 -34.56 1.54
CA GLY A 326 10.43 -34.61 0.50
C GLY A 326 10.78 -33.24 -0.08
N LYS A 327 11.23 -33.23 -1.34
CA LYS A 327 11.66 -32.01 -2.02
C LYS A 327 10.46 -31.32 -2.67
N PHE A 328 10.32 -30.02 -2.43
CA PHE A 328 9.31 -29.19 -3.08
C PHE A 328 9.88 -27.83 -3.47
N THR A 329 9.27 -27.20 -4.47
CA THR A 329 9.64 -25.86 -4.93
C THR A 329 8.83 -24.81 -4.18
N VAL A 330 9.51 -23.83 -3.60
CA VAL A 330 8.87 -22.68 -2.93
C VAL A 330 8.42 -21.68 -3.98
N CYS A 331 7.12 -21.67 -4.28
CA CYS A 331 6.51 -20.71 -5.19
C CYS A 331 4.99 -20.58 -4.96
N PRO A 332 4.36 -19.51 -5.46
CA PRO A 332 2.91 -19.32 -5.33
C PRO A 332 2.06 -20.45 -5.93
N ALA A 333 2.51 -21.06 -7.03
CA ALA A 333 1.79 -22.19 -7.65
C ALA A 333 1.69 -23.40 -6.70
N ASN A 334 2.70 -23.59 -5.85
CA ASN A 334 2.72 -24.62 -4.81
C ASN A 334 2.16 -24.13 -3.47
N GLY A 335 1.61 -22.92 -3.42
CA GLY A 335 0.98 -22.36 -2.23
C GLY A 335 1.93 -21.70 -1.23
N PHE A 336 3.08 -21.18 -1.68
CA PHE A 336 4.04 -20.45 -0.84
C PHE A 336 4.17 -18.98 -1.29
N TRP A 337 4.10 -18.04 -0.35
CA TRP A 337 4.41 -16.62 -0.54
C TRP A 337 5.35 -16.17 0.56
N THR A 338 6.65 -16.14 0.26
CA THR A 338 7.70 -15.99 1.26
C THR A 338 8.75 -14.97 0.84
N LEU A 339 9.35 -14.31 1.82
CA LEU A 339 10.56 -13.50 1.71
C LEU A 339 11.66 -14.19 2.50
N GLY A 340 12.87 -14.21 1.99
CA GLY A 340 14.01 -14.70 2.76
C GLY A 340 15.29 -13.93 2.49
N LEU A 341 16.18 -13.97 3.46
CA LEU A 341 17.57 -13.56 3.31
C LEU A 341 18.40 -14.82 3.12
N LYS A 342 19.33 -14.77 2.16
CA LYS A 342 20.39 -15.77 1.98
C LYS A 342 21.73 -15.06 2.12
N ALA A 343 22.77 -15.82 2.47
CA ALA A 343 24.13 -15.38 2.80
C ALA A 343 24.83 -14.38 1.85
N SER A 344 24.22 -14.01 0.72
CA SER A 344 24.68 -12.97 -0.20
C SER A 344 24.10 -11.57 0.09
N ASP A 345 23.55 -11.30 1.28
CA ASP A 345 22.83 -10.06 1.65
C ASP A 345 21.70 -9.64 0.68
N ARG A 346 21.16 -10.61 -0.06
CA ARG A 346 20.06 -10.35 -1.01
C ARG A 346 18.76 -10.89 -0.46
N LEU A 347 17.76 -10.02 -0.42
CA LEU A 347 16.38 -10.42 -0.18
C LEU A 347 15.82 -11.14 -1.40
N HIS A 348 15.22 -12.31 -1.17
CA HIS A 348 14.63 -13.17 -2.19
C HIS A 348 13.09 -13.21 -2.03
N PRO A 349 12.36 -12.33 -2.74
CA PRO A 349 10.90 -12.37 -2.75
C PRO A 349 10.37 -13.52 -3.62
N PHE A 350 9.56 -14.41 -3.03
CA PHE A 350 8.81 -15.45 -3.73
C PHE A 350 7.32 -15.09 -3.73
N PHE A 351 6.97 -14.03 -4.45
CA PHE A 351 5.62 -13.44 -4.39
C PHE A 351 4.82 -13.51 -5.70
N SER A 352 5.40 -14.02 -6.79
CA SER A 352 4.70 -14.11 -8.08
C SER A 352 4.83 -15.50 -8.71
N PRO A 353 3.80 -15.98 -9.43
CA PRO A 353 3.95 -17.12 -10.32
C PRO A 353 4.97 -16.76 -11.40
N GLY A 354 5.81 -17.74 -11.79
CA GLY A 354 6.75 -17.55 -12.90
C GLY A 354 6.03 -17.08 -14.18
N ARG A 355 6.80 -16.58 -15.16
CA ARG A 355 6.36 -15.92 -16.42
C ARG A 355 5.19 -16.59 -17.17
N LEU A 356 4.87 -17.85 -16.91
CA LEU A 356 3.81 -18.63 -17.55
C LEU A 356 2.36 -18.26 -17.17
N HIS A 357 2.11 -17.37 -16.18
CA HIS A 357 0.74 -17.15 -15.66
C HIS A 357 0.30 -15.67 -15.57
N GLY A 358 0.74 -14.81 -16.50
CA GLY A 358 0.11 -13.49 -16.68
C GLY A 358 0.46 -12.40 -15.65
N GLY A 359 1.35 -12.66 -14.69
CA GLY A 359 2.24 -11.66 -14.07
C GLY A 359 1.64 -10.42 -13.40
N LYS A 360 0.35 -10.37 -13.07
CA LYS A 360 -0.27 -9.16 -12.45
C LYS A 360 -0.69 -9.42 -11.01
N ASN A 361 0.00 -8.77 -10.08
CA ASN A 361 -0.48 -8.57 -8.72
C ASN A 361 -1.59 -7.50 -8.75
N ALA A 362 -2.78 -7.79 -8.24
CA ALA A 362 -3.88 -6.82 -8.15
C ALA A 362 -3.69 -5.78 -7.02
N ALA A 363 -2.72 -6.00 -6.13
CA ALA A 363 -2.29 -5.07 -5.10
C ALA A 363 -0.77 -5.18 -4.93
N PRO A 364 -0.04 -4.06 -4.75
CA PRO A 364 1.39 -4.12 -4.49
C PRO A 364 1.64 -4.80 -3.14
N LEU A 365 2.56 -5.78 -3.12
CA LEU A 365 3.27 -6.13 -1.89
C LEU A 365 4.19 -4.95 -1.58
N ILE A 366 3.81 -4.16 -0.57
CA ILE A 366 4.66 -3.10 -0.04
C ILE A 366 5.73 -3.78 0.81
N LEU A 367 6.87 -4.11 0.19
CA LEU A 367 8.10 -4.40 0.91
C LEU A 367 8.70 -3.05 1.30
N SER A 368 8.36 -2.52 2.48
CA SER A 368 9.03 -1.33 2.99
C SER A 368 10.41 -1.76 3.53
N SER A 369 11.46 -1.57 2.74
CA SER A 369 12.85 -1.75 3.17
C SER A 369 13.35 -0.60 4.07
N SER A 370 12.45 0.07 4.80
CA SER A 370 12.72 1.35 5.48
C SER A 370 13.61 1.24 6.73
N PHE A 371 14.18 0.07 7.01
CA PHE A 371 14.99 -0.17 8.21
C PHE A 371 16.35 -0.85 7.96
N CYS A 372 16.78 -1.01 6.71
CA CYS A 372 18.19 -1.30 6.43
C CYS A 372 18.88 -0.01 5.99
N SER A 373 19.46 0.71 6.94
CA SER A 373 20.59 1.58 6.64
C SER A 373 21.77 0.68 6.26
N ILE A 374 22.36 0.93 5.08
CA ILE A 374 23.80 0.73 4.88
C ILE A 374 24.47 2.02 5.32
#